data_AF-A0A4Y3TQI0-F1
#
_entry.id   AF-A0A4Y3TQI0-F1
#
_cell.length_a   1.000
_cell.length_b   1.000
_cell.length_c   1.000
_cell.angle_alpha   90.00
_cell.angle_beta   90.00
_cell.angle_gamma   90.00
#
_symmetry.space_group_name_H-M   'P 1'
#
loop_
_entity.id
_entity.type
_entity.pdbx_description
1 polymer ?
#
loop_
_entity_poly.entity_id
_entity_poly.type
_entity_poly.pdbx_seq_one_letter_code
_entity_poly.pdbx_strand_id
1 'polypeptide(L)'
;MLGVALLGLAACQTTPATASEQPNGSATPNAALPQGVAPQNGTPTGNVATTSAATTPQRGKLIGMANPASVHCVKAGGKLEIRTGASGGQYGVCHMPDGNSCEEWSFFRTGQCKAESLKNH
;
A
#
# COMPACT_ATOMS: atom_id res chain seq x y z
N MET A 1 49.78 39.72 -40.61
CA MET A 1 49.69 39.87 -39.15
C MET A 1 48.68 38.83 -38.69
N LEU A 2 49.08 37.59 -38.41
CA LEU A 2 49.54 37.13 -37.08
C LEU A 2 48.68 37.80 -35.98
N GLY A 3 47.81 37.14 -35.24
CA GLY A 3 47.81 35.76 -34.77
C GLY A 3 47.48 35.87 -33.28
N VAL A 4 46.44 35.20 -32.80
CA VAL A 4 46.21 35.04 -31.36
C VAL A 4 45.93 33.57 -31.12
N ALA A 5 46.97 32.88 -30.69
CA ALA A 5 46.86 31.61 -30.01
C ALA A 5 46.53 31.90 -28.54
N LEU A 6 45.49 31.25 -28.02
CA LEU A 6 45.35 31.01 -26.58
C LEU A 6 45.11 29.52 -26.37
N LEU A 7 46.04 28.92 -25.65
CA LEU A 7 46.04 27.55 -25.16
C LEU A 7 44.97 27.37 -24.07
N GLY A 8 44.35 26.19 -24.05
CA GLY A 8 43.61 25.64 -22.91
C GLY A 8 43.18 24.22 -23.25
N LEU A 9 44.03 23.22 -22.99
CA LEU A 9 44.07 22.37 -21.79
C LEU A 9 42.86 21.44 -21.66
N ALA A 10 43.20 20.15 -21.61
CA ALA A 10 42.37 18.96 -21.62
C ALA A 10 41.23 18.94 -20.59
N ALA A 11 40.12 18.32 -21.00
CA ALA A 11 39.24 17.60 -20.08
C ALA A 11 38.92 16.22 -20.67
N CYS A 12 39.16 15.19 -19.86
CA CYS A 12 38.98 13.78 -20.16
C CYS A 12 37.58 13.48 -20.70
N GLN A 13 37.51 12.76 -21.82
CA GLN A 13 36.30 12.09 -22.27
C GLN A 13 36.02 10.94 -21.30
N THR A 14 35.10 11.13 -20.35
CA THR A 14 34.58 10.03 -19.54
C THR A 14 33.47 9.34 -20.31
N THR A 15 33.81 8.18 -20.90
CA THR A 15 32.82 7.19 -21.30
C THR A 15 32.12 6.63 -20.05
N PRO A 16 30.79 6.63 -19.96
CA PRO A 16 30.12 5.63 -19.14
C PRO A 16 29.97 4.35 -19.97
N ALA A 17 30.83 3.39 -19.68
CA ALA A 17 30.57 1.98 -19.97
C ALA A 17 29.59 1.41 -18.94
N THR A 18 28.96 0.30 -19.32
CA THR A 18 28.15 -0.63 -18.52
C THR A 18 26.65 -0.35 -18.49
N ALA A 19 26.01 -1.07 -19.41
CA ALA A 19 24.68 -1.60 -19.30
C ALA A 19 24.51 -2.41 -17.99
N SER A 20 23.41 -2.15 -17.28
CA SER A 20 22.81 -3.08 -16.35
C SER A 20 21.34 -3.23 -16.74
N GLU A 21 21.12 -4.08 -17.74
CA GLU A 21 19.82 -4.70 -18.03
C GLU A 21 19.52 -5.69 -16.90
N GLN A 22 18.50 -5.42 -16.08
CA GLN A 22 17.95 -6.39 -15.14
C GLN A 22 16.50 -6.71 -15.52
N PRO A 23 16.24 -7.87 -16.15
CA PRO A 23 14.88 -8.34 -16.37
C PRO A 23 14.38 -9.03 -15.10
N ASN A 24 13.62 -8.32 -14.26
CA ASN A 24 12.86 -8.96 -13.18
C ASN A 24 11.50 -9.41 -13.70
N GLY A 25 11.51 -10.52 -14.44
CA GLY A 25 10.30 -11.30 -14.76
C GLY A 25 10.14 -12.44 -13.76
N SER A 26 9.46 -12.20 -12.64
CA SER A 26 8.94 -13.26 -11.78
C SER A 26 7.44 -13.37 -11.98
N ALA A 27 7.06 -14.05 -13.06
CA ALA A 27 5.70 -14.51 -13.28
C ALA A 27 5.50 -15.84 -12.54
N THR A 28 4.68 -15.86 -11.50
CA THR A 28 4.08 -17.09 -10.98
C THR A 28 2.68 -17.23 -11.53
N PRO A 29 2.38 -18.22 -12.38
CA PRO A 29 1.01 -18.55 -12.73
C PRO A 29 0.42 -19.43 -11.61
N ASN A 30 -0.38 -18.83 -10.71
CA ASN A 30 -1.24 -19.65 -9.87
C ASN A 30 -2.48 -20.03 -10.68
N ALA A 31 -2.50 -21.32 -10.99
CA ALA A 31 -3.53 -22.03 -11.68
C ALA A 31 -4.91 -21.84 -11.03
N ALA A 32 -5.90 -21.74 -11.91
CA ALA A 32 -7.33 -21.78 -11.64
C ALA A 32 -7.76 -22.98 -10.78
N LEU A 33 -8.89 -22.85 -10.08
CA LEU A 33 -10.01 -23.81 -9.97
C LEU A 33 -11.12 -23.23 -9.04
N PRO A 34 -12.36 -23.78 -9.05
CA PRO A 34 -13.52 -23.08 -9.60
C PRO A 34 -14.47 -22.46 -8.57
N GLN A 35 -15.30 -21.54 -9.06
CA GLN A 35 -16.47 -21.03 -8.37
C GLN A 35 -17.54 -22.14 -8.27
N GLY A 36 -17.67 -22.73 -7.09
CA GLY A 36 -18.79 -23.58 -6.70
C GLY A 36 -19.87 -22.76 -6.02
N VAL A 37 -20.94 -22.48 -6.75
CA VAL A 37 -22.19 -21.89 -6.25
C VAL A 37 -22.88 -22.85 -5.28
N ALA A 38 -23.29 -22.35 -4.11
CA ALA A 38 -24.45 -22.88 -3.39
C ALA A 38 -25.11 -21.77 -2.58
N PRO A 39 -26.38 -21.41 -2.86
CA PRO A 39 -27.19 -20.62 -1.95
C PRO A 39 -27.94 -21.58 -1.03
N GLN A 40 -27.80 -21.50 0.29
CA GLN A 40 -28.83 -22.05 1.17
C GLN A 40 -29.06 -21.14 2.37
N ASN A 41 -30.00 -20.23 2.13
CA ASN A 41 -30.87 -19.64 3.12
C ASN A 41 -31.55 -20.79 3.89
N GLY A 42 -31.23 -20.94 5.17
CA GLY A 42 -31.81 -21.98 6.02
C GLY A 42 -31.86 -21.49 7.45
N THR A 43 -32.99 -20.93 7.85
CA THR A 43 -33.35 -20.71 9.25
C THR A 43 -33.71 -22.07 9.86
N PRO A 44 -33.10 -22.50 10.98
CA PRO A 44 -33.71 -23.48 11.85
C PRO A 44 -34.22 -22.76 13.09
N THR A 45 -35.52 -22.53 13.13
CA THR A 45 -36.27 -22.39 14.37
C THR A 45 -36.17 -23.74 15.09
N GLY A 46 -35.42 -23.83 16.19
CA GLY A 46 -35.26 -25.11 16.86
C GLY A 46 -34.39 -25.07 18.11
N ASN A 47 -35.07 -25.05 19.25
CA ASN A 47 -34.76 -25.70 20.53
C ASN A 47 -33.31 -25.74 21.08
N VAL A 48 -33.20 -25.11 22.25
CA VAL A 48 -32.13 -25.25 23.25
C VAL A 48 -31.78 -26.73 23.49
N ALA A 49 -30.58 -27.11 23.08
CA ALA A 49 -29.87 -28.25 23.61
C ALA A 49 -28.50 -27.77 24.10
N THR A 50 -28.40 -27.57 25.42
CA THR A 50 -27.14 -27.37 26.12
C THR A 50 -26.24 -28.58 25.88
N THR A 51 -25.33 -28.45 24.93
CA THR A 51 -24.19 -29.35 24.76
C THR A 51 -22.94 -28.50 24.88
N SER A 52 -22.16 -28.77 25.93
CA SER A 52 -20.82 -28.22 26.13
C SER A 52 -19.91 -28.71 24.99
N ALA A 53 -19.90 -27.98 23.88
CA ALA A 53 -18.88 -28.11 22.86
C ALA A 53 -17.67 -27.29 23.31
N ALA A 54 -16.54 -27.97 23.49
CA ALA A 54 -15.26 -27.34 23.75
C ALA A 54 -15.00 -26.27 22.67
N THR A 55 -15.12 -25.01 23.05
CA THR A 55 -14.64 -23.87 22.27
C THR A 55 -13.13 -24.02 22.20
N THR A 56 -12.66 -24.75 21.19
CA THR A 56 -11.29 -24.58 20.72
C THR A 56 -11.20 -23.10 20.38
N PRO A 57 -10.33 -22.31 21.02
CA PRO A 57 -10.16 -20.93 20.60
C PRO A 57 -9.76 -21.05 19.14
N GLN A 58 -10.65 -20.63 18.23
CA GLN A 58 -10.32 -20.45 16.84
C GLN A 58 -9.15 -19.50 16.92
N ARG A 59 -7.93 -20.03 16.75
CA ARG A 59 -6.70 -19.25 16.72
C ARG A 59 -6.85 -18.44 15.45
N GLY A 60 -7.63 -17.37 15.55
CA GLY A 60 -7.82 -16.37 14.53
C GLY A 60 -6.41 -16.06 14.11
N LYS A 61 -6.13 -16.34 12.83
CA LYS A 61 -4.86 -15.96 12.21
C LYS A 61 -4.59 -14.56 12.74
N LEU A 62 -3.51 -14.38 13.49
CA LEU A 62 -3.11 -13.07 13.96
C LEU A 62 -2.82 -12.30 12.68
N ILE A 63 -3.86 -11.65 12.12
CA ILE A 63 -3.73 -10.78 10.97
C ILE A 63 -2.72 -9.74 11.43
N GLY A 64 -1.67 -9.58 10.63
CA GLY A 64 -0.39 -9.01 11.03
C GLY A 64 -0.50 -7.65 11.74
N MET A 65 0.60 -7.26 12.38
CA MET A 65 0.73 -5.99 13.10
C MET A 65 0.01 -4.85 12.36
N ALA A 66 -0.74 -4.04 13.12
CA ALA A 66 -1.49 -2.92 12.55
C ALA A 66 -0.56 -1.99 11.75
N ASN A 67 -1.05 -1.47 10.62
CA ASN A 67 -0.31 -0.50 9.82
C ASN A 67 -0.04 0.76 10.68
N PRO A 68 1.23 1.16 10.88
CA PRO A 68 1.57 2.30 11.72
C PRO A 68 0.98 3.62 11.22
N ALA A 69 0.85 3.81 9.89
CA ALA A 69 0.23 5.01 9.33
C ALA A 69 -1.27 5.07 9.65
N SER A 70 -1.94 3.93 9.54
CA SER A 70 -3.36 3.77 9.89
C SER A 70 -3.61 4.06 11.37
N VAL A 71 -2.77 3.52 12.25
CA VAL A 71 -2.82 3.78 13.69
C VAL A 71 -2.57 5.26 14.00
N HIS A 72 -1.62 5.89 13.30
CA HIS A 72 -1.33 7.31 13.45
C HIS A 72 -2.53 8.19 13.06
N CYS A 73 -3.19 7.89 11.92
CA CYS A 73 -4.41 8.58 11.50
C CYS A 73 -5.50 8.54 12.59
N VAL A 74 -5.82 7.34 13.09
CA VAL A 74 -6.86 7.15 14.11
C VAL A 74 -6.47 7.83 15.43
N LYS A 75 -5.19 7.76 15.82
CA LYS A 75 -4.68 8.43 17.02
C LYS A 75 -4.74 9.96 16.93
N ALA A 76 -4.61 10.52 15.73
CA ALA A 76 -4.78 11.94 15.46
C ALA A 76 -6.27 12.38 15.45
N GLY A 77 -7.21 11.48 15.74
CA GLY A 77 -8.64 11.74 15.71
C GLY A 77 -9.25 11.67 14.31
N GLY A 78 -8.47 11.21 13.32
CA GLY A 78 -8.95 11.02 11.96
C GLY A 78 -9.71 9.71 11.76
N LYS A 79 -10.39 9.59 10.61
CA LYS A 79 -11.01 8.36 10.12
C LYS A 79 -10.21 7.85 8.94
N LEU A 80 -9.83 6.59 8.98
CA LEU A 80 -9.11 5.93 7.90
C LEU A 80 -10.08 5.37 6.85
N GLU A 81 -9.81 5.64 5.58
CA GLU A 81 -10.46 5.04 4.43
C GLU A 81 -9.40 4.41 3.52
N ILE A 82 -9.56 3.15 3.11
CA ILE A 82 -8.66 2.50 2.15
C ILE A 82 -9.26 2.65 0.75
N ARG A 83 -8.47 3.19 -0.17
CA ARG A 83 -8.84 3.38 -1.58
C ARG A 83 -7.93 2.59 -2.50
N THR A 84 -8.43 2.27 -3.68
CA THR A 84 -7.63 1.69 -4.77
C THR A 84 -7.28 2.80 -5.76
N GLY A 85 -5.99 2.98 -6.02
CA GLY A 85 -5.47 3.95 -6.99
C GLY A 85 -5.57 3.47 -8.43
N ALA A 86 -5.19 4.32 -9.38
CA ALA A 86 -5.32 4.05 -10.81
C ALA A 86 -4.51 2.82 -11.26
N SER A 87 -3.38 2.56 -10.60
CA SER A 87 -2.51 1.40 -10.85
C SER A 87 -2.98 0.10 -10.18
N GLY A 88 -4.14 0.12 -9.49
CA GLY A 88 -4.67 -1.03 -8.75
C GLY A 88 -4.05 -1.24 -7.36
N GLY A 89 -3.09 -0.40 -6.95
CA GLY A 89 -2.51 -0.40 -5.61
C GLY A 89 -3.46 0.23 -4.59
N GLN A 90 -3.43 -0.24 -3.34
CA GLN A 90 -4.21 0.35 -2.25
C GLN A 90 -3.42 1.45 -1.53
N TYR A 91 -4.11 2.50 -1.11
CA TYR A 91 -3.58 3.57 -0.28
C TYR A 91 -4.59 3.98 0.79
N GLY A 92 -4.11 4.49 1.92
CA GLY A 92 -4.96 5.00 2.98
C GLY A 92 -5.17 6.50 2.86
N VAL A 93 -6.42 6.93 3.00
CA VAL A 93 -6.83 8.32 3.15
C VAL A 93 -7.21 8.55 4.60
N CYS A 94 -6.57 9.51 5.25
CA CYS A 94 -6.92 9.97 6.57
C CYS A 94 -7.84 11.19 6.46
N HIS A 95 -9.09 11.06 6.92
CA HIS A 95 -10.06 12.13 7.03
C HIS A 95 -9.98 12.76 8.41
N MET A 96 -9.51 14.01 8.48
CA MET A 96 -9.31 14.74 9.71
C MET A 96 -10.64 15.35 10.21
N PRO A 97 -10.78 15.60 11.53
CA PRO A 97 -12.01 16.15 12.11
C PRO A 97 -12.30 17.60 11.70
N ASP A 98 -11.30 18.33 11.19
CA ASP A 98 -11.42 19.65 10.60
C ASP A 98 -11.95 19.62 9.15
N GLY A 99 -12.20 18.43 8.60
CA GLY A 99 -12.68 18.20 7.24
C GLY A 99 -11.57 18.04 6.21
N ASN A 100 -10.30 18.22 6.59
CA ASN A 100 -9.18 18.00 5.68
C ASN A 100 -8.96 16.50 5.43
N SER A 101 -8.32 16.16 4.32
CA SER A 101 -7.98 14.78 4.00
C SER A 101 -6.59 14.70 3.39
N CYS A 102 -5.85 13.65 3.73
CA CYS A 102 -4.48 13.43 3.26
C CYS A 102 -4.16 11.94 3.18
N GLU A 103 -3.09 11.61 2.49
CA GLU A 103 -2.57 10.25 2.41
C GLU A 103 -1.91 9.84 3.74
N GLU A 104 -2.22 8.63 4.24
CA GLU A 104 -1.85 8.21 5.58
C GLU A 104 -0.33 8.12 5.80
N TRP A 105 0.45 7.66 4.81
CA TRP A 105 1.89 7.51 4.93
C TRP A 105 2.60 8.87 4.88
N SER A 106 2.10 9.79 4.07
CA SER A 106 2.56 11.17 3.97
C SER A 106 2.32 11.89 5.28
N PHE A 107 1.14 11.72 5.88
CA PHE A 107 0.83 12.25 7.20
C PHE A 107 1.71 11.62 8.28
N PHE A 108 1.89 10.30 8.28
CA PHE A 108 2.74 9.60 9.24
C PHE A 108 4.20 10.07 9.22
N ARG A 109 4.77 10.30 8.03
CA ARG A 109 6.18 10.73 7.90
C ARG A 109 6.39 12.21 8.22
N THR A 110 5.42 13.06 7.89
CA THR A 110 5.59 14.52 7.99
C THR A 110 4.91 15.13 9.21
N GLY A 111 3.94 14.44 9.80
CA GLY A 111 3.05 14.99 10.82
C GLY A 111 2.08 16.05 10.29
N GLN A 112 2.04 16.30 8.98
CA GLN A 112 1.22 17.34 8.36
C GLN A 112 0.19 16.71 7.43
N CYS A 113 -1.10 16.96 7.70
CA CYS A 113 -2.15 16.51 6.80
C CYS A 113 -2.28 17.45 5.60
N LYS A 114 -1.69 17.04 4.49
CA LYS A 114 -1.56 17.80 3.25
C LYS A 114 -2.44 17.22 2.16
N ALA A 115 -3.46 17.95 1.70
CA ALA A 115 -4.41 17.45 0.69
C ALA A 115 -3.74 17.11 -0.66
N GLU A 116 -2.64 17.77 -0.97
CA GLU A 116 -1.82 17.49 -2.14
C GLU A 116 -1.23 16.09 -2.17
N SER A 117 -1.05 15.43 -1.01
CA SER A 117 -0.51 14.07 -0.94
C SER A 117 -1.40 13.04 -1.64
N LEU A 118 -2.69 13.32 -1.80
CA LEU A 118 -3.65 12.44 -2.47
C LEU A 118 -3.50 12.38 -3.99
N LYS A 119 -2.72 13.29 -4.59
CA LYS A 119 -2.60 13.41 -6.06
C LYS A 119 -1.68 12.34 -6.69
N ASN A 120 -1.03 11.52 -5.86
CA ASN A 120 0.01 10.58 -6.28
C ASN A 120 -0.50 9.12 -6.42
N HIS A 121 -1.82 8.90 -6.38
CA HIS A 121 -2.48 7.59 -6.36
C HIS A 121 -3.50 7.45 -7.48
#